data_AF-A0A838D7H7-F1
#
_entry.id   AF-A0A838D7H7-F1
#
_cell.length_a   1.000
_cell.length_b   1.000
_cell.length_c   1.000
_cell.angle_alpha   90.00
_cell.angle_beta   90.00
_cell.angle_gamma   90.00
#
_symmetry.space_group_name_H-M   'P 1'
#
loop_
_entity.id
_entity.type
_entity.pdbx_description
1 polymer ?
#
loop_
_entity_poly.entity_id
_entity_poly.type
_entity_poly.pdbx_seq_one_letter_code
_entity_poly.pdbx_strand_id
1 'polypeptide(L)'
;MSIISLQVCRDILYKYQNLIIVIGLLISFSGGSWDITFHILSQPESFFSYPHTLVYTGIFIVISIFFINFRKNISNKNPTRKDNLLILLGAVLILAAGPIDFSWHLKFGLDGLLSPPHVTLLTGWLLVGLGNLRITNNLINLTLKRIRSNKSNSVDRRELDYQNNDKNDDDLRTVNNTADNPNRKELTLFRFQLFLNLSFILMILSGFIYFFSLPFSETQYYNYNPDPLIAFFVYSLGFPILLSCFFIRILKNYSEFDEMVLLVGSFYVIIMLLTQIISNSFLFEYSGYYLLNIIPFVVIYFLNKNQIKKGFTKINTLDPPSLSNDKAKKYTNAKLYIFYALILSISSFTICFPLNTYILNEELYGYLLYQNLVPKVYVQLFGDYFVIIISLSMIGGLLGLGMGMGMGTSVASKYNLVQFRQYFTEHRHGDGGK
;
A
#
# COMPACT_ATOMS: atom_id res chain seq x y z
N MET A 1 -13.99 9.91 -35.35
CA MET A 1 -12.87 9.21 -34.69
C MET A 1 -12.58 7.95 -35.50
N SER A 2 -11.37 7.75 -36.02
CA SER A 2 -11.05 6.57 -36.84
C SER A 2 -10.97 5.31 -35.97
N ILE A 3 -11.27 4.13 -36.52
CA ILE A 3 -11.15 2.83 -35.81
C ILE A 3 -9.74 2.64 -35.22
N ILE A 4 -8.72 3.10 -35.94
CA ILE A 4 -7.31 3.08 -35.52
C ILE A 4 -7.10 3.95 -34.27
N SER A 5 -7.66 5.16 -34.22
CA SER A 5 -7.54 6.06 -33.05
C SER A 5 -8.18 5.47 -31.78
N LEU A 6 -9.27 4.72 -31.94
CA LEU A 6 -9.96 4.05 -30.83
C LEU A 6 -9.16 2.87 -30.28
N GLN A 7 -8.49 2.13 -31.16
CA GLN A 7 -7.67 0.98 -30.77
C GLN A 7 -6.40 1.42 -30.01
N VAL A 8 -5.71 2.45 -30.50
CA VAL A 8 -4.56 3.05 -29.81
C VAL A 8 -4.93 3.57 -28.43
N CYS A 9 -6.07 4.26 -28.30
CA CYS A 9 -6.57 4.74 -27.01
C CYS A 9 -6.80 3.58 -26.03
N ARG A 10 -7.44 2.49 -26.47
CA ARG A 10 -7.68 1.31 -25.65
C ARG A 10 -6.38 0.65 -25.18
N ASP A 11 -5.36 0.55 -26.02
CA ASP A 11 -4.09 -0.05 -25.64
C ASP A 11 -3.30 0.82 -24.66
N ILE A 12 -3.39 2.15 -24.78
CA ILE A 12 -2.86 3.08 -23.77
C ILE A 12 -3.59 2.90 -22.43
N LEU A 13 -4.93 2.85 -22.44
CA LEU A 13 -5.73 2.64 -21.23
C LEU A 13 -5.39 1.31 -20.55
N TYR A 14 -5.22 0.24 -21.33
CA TYR A 14 -4.83 -1.06 -20.79
C TYR A 14 -3.42 -1.01 -20.16
N LYS A 15 -2.47 -0.32 -20.80
CA LYS A 15 -1.10 -0.16 -20.28
C LYS A 15 -1.08 0.51 -18.90
N TYR A 16 -1.94 1.52 -18.69
CA TYR A 16 -2.02 2.25 -17.43
C TYR A 16 -3.15 1.79 -16.50
N GLN A 17 -3.87 0.72 -16.85
CA GLN A 17 -5.04 0.24 -16.10
C GLN A 17 -4.76 0.08 -14.61
N ASN A 18 -3.68 -0.63 -14.26
CA ASN A 18 -3.36 -0.93 -12.87
C ASN A 18 -2.98 0.31 -12.04
N LEU A 19 -2.40 1.32 -12.69
CA LEU A 19 -2.13 2.61 -12.08
C LEU A 19 -3.44 3.38 -11.83
N ILE A 20 -4.32 3.41 -12.82
CA ILE A 20 -5.63 4.07 -12.71
C ILE A 20 -6.50 3.39 -11.64
N ILE A 21 -6.48 2.05 -11.56
CA ILE A 21 -7.19 1.28 -10.53
C ILE A 21 -6.73 1.70 -9.13
N VAL A 22 -5.41 1.74 -8.86
CA VAL A 22 -4.95 2.08 -7.51
C VAL A 22 -5.21 3.55 -7.16
N ILE A 23 -5.18 4.45 -8.13
CA ILE A 23 -5.58 5.86 -7.92
C ILE A 23 -7.07 5.92 -7.54
N GLY A 24 -7.94 5.22 -8.27
CA GLY A 24 -9.37 5.16 -7.96
C GLY A 24 -9.65 4.56 -6.58
N LEU A 25 -8.92 3.50 -6.21
CA LEU A 25 -8.99 2.90 -4.87
C LEU A 25 -8.57 3.87 -3.76
N LEU A 26 -7.48 4.61 -3.95
CA LEU A 26 -7.02 5.61 -2.99
C LEU A 26 -8.02 6.75 -2.83
N ILE A 27 -8.58 7.27 -3.92
CA ILE A 27 -9.65 8.29 -3.88
C ILE A 27 -10.85 7.75 -3.11
N SER A 28 -11.30 6.54 -3.46
CA SER A 28 -12.48 5.93 -2.87
C SER A 28 -12.35 5.72 -1.37
N PHE A 29 -11.25 5.10 -0.94
CA PHE A 29 -10.99 4.83 0.47
C PHE A 29 -10.74 6.12 1.28
N SER A 30 -10.11 7.14 0.67
CA SER A 30 -9.95 8.44 1.32
C SER A 30 -11.30 9.13 1.56
N GLY A 31 -12.25 8.94 0.63
CA GLY A 31 -13.64 9.33 0.82
C GLY A 31 -14.26 8.65 2.04
N GLY A 32 -14.13 7.33 2.15
CA GLY A 32 -14.65 6.59 3.32
C GLY A 32 -13.97 6.99 4.63
N SER A 33 -12.66 7.24 4.62
CA SER A 33 -11.95 7.77 5.80
C SER A 33 -12.48 9.14 6.20
N TRP A 34 -12.72 10.04 5.23
CA TRP A 34 -13.29 11.35 5.50
C TRP A 34 -14.75 11.26 6.00
N ASP A 35 -15.50 10.28 5.50
CA ASP A 35 -16.88 10.03 5.91
C ASP A 35 -17.00 9.73 7.40
N ILE A 36 -16.07 8.94 7.95
CA ILE A 36 -15.95 8.71 9.40
C ILE A 36 -15.88 10.05 10.15
N THR A 37 -15.01 10.96 9.72
CA THR A 37 -14.90 12.30 10.32
C THR A 37 -16.19 13.10 10.16
N PHE A 38 -16.86 12.97 9.02
CA PHE A 38 -18.12 13.65 8.73
C PHE A 38 -19.23 13.23 9.70
N HIS A 39 -19.35 11.92 9.97
CA HIS A 39 -20.24 11.37 11.00
C HIS A 39 -19.87 11.83 12.42
N ILE A 40 -18.58 11.78 12.75
CA ILE A 40 -18.03 12.22 14.05
C ILE A 40 -18.40 13.69 14.35
N LEU A 41 -18.44 14.52 13.32
CA LEU A 41 -18.83 15.93 13.40
C LEU A 41 -20.35 16.16 13.33
N SER A 42 -21.15 15.09 13.23
CA SER A 42 -22.60 15.12 13.09
C SER A 42 -23.08 16.03 11.96
N GLN A 43 -22.36 16.02 10.83
CA GLN A 43 -22.72 16.82 9.67
C GLN A 43 -23.97 16.24 8.97
N PRO A 44 -24.77 17.07 8.28
CA PRO A 44 -25.98 16.60 7.61
C PRO A 44 -25.70 15.51 6.58
N GLU A 45 -26.27 14.33 6.78
CA GLU A 45 -26.08 13.20 5.87
C GLU A 45 -27.02 13.25 4.68
N SER A 46 -26.47 12.90 3.52
CA SER A 46 -27.25 12.62 2.32
C SER A 46 -26.52 11.58 1.48
N PHE A 47 -27.24 10.93 0.57
CA PHE A 47 -26.66 9.97 -0.37
C PHE A 47 -25.53 10.59 -1.21
N PHE A 48 -25.54 11.92 -1.44
CA PHE A 48 -24.53 12.66 -2.19
C PHE A 48 -23.74 13.64 -1.30
N SER A 49 -23.44 13.26 -0.06
CA SER A 49 -22.51 14.02 0.79
C SER A 49 -21.15 14.18 0.10
N TYR A 50 -20.34 15.13 0.56
CA TYR A 50 -19.01 15.35 -0.02
C TYR A 50 -18.10 14.09 0.09
N PRO A 51 -18.03 13.39 1.23
CA PRO A 51 -17.28 12.13 1.33
C PRO A 51 -17.84 11.04 0.41
N HIS A 52 -19.16 10.83 0.37
CA HIS A 52 -19.80 9.84 -0.52
C HIS A 52 -19.50 10.11 -1.99
N THR A 53 -19.54 11.38 -2.42
CA THR A 53 -19.19 11.75 -3.80
C THR A 53 -17.75 11.36 -4.14
N LEU A 54 -16.82 11.51 -3.18
CA LEU A 54 -15.43 11.09 -3.34
C LEU A 54 -15.31 9.55 -3.40
N VAL A 55 -16.03 8.83 -2.53
CA VAL A 55 -16.15 7.37 -2.55
C VAL A 55 -16.59 6.88 -3.94
N TYR A 56 -17.72 7.40 -4.44
CA TYR A 56 -18.31 7.01 -5.72
C TYR A 56 -17.41 7.34 -6.91
N THR A 57 -16.74 8.50 -6.88
CA THR A 57 -15.80 8.89 -7.94
C THR A 57 -14.68 7.87 -8.08
N GLY A 58 -14.08 7.44 -6.96
CA GLY A 58 -13.04 6.42 -6.96
C GLY A 58 -13.54 5.06 -7.44
N ILE A 59 -14.72 4.63 -6.97
CA ILE A 59 -15.37 3.38 -7.41
C ILE A 59 -15.65 3.39 -8.91
N PHE A 60 -16.20 4.50 -9.41
CA PHE A 60 -16.51 4.67 -10.83
C PHE A 60 -15.26 4.55 -11.70
N ILE A 61 -14.13 5.14 -11.28
CA ILE A 61 -12.84 5.01 -11.98
C ILE A 61 -12.40 3.54 -12.06
N VAL A 62 -12.41 2.82 -10.92
CA VAL A 62 -11.98 1.41 -10.83
C VAL A 62 -12.82 0.52 -11.73
N ILE A 63 -14.15 0.65 -11.66
CA ILE A 63 -15.08 -0.16 -12.45
C ILE A 63 -14.91 0.17 -13.93
N SER A 64 -14.94 1.45 -14.30
CA SER A 64 -14.88 1.86 -15.70
C SER A 64 -13.62 1.34 -16.39
N ILE A 65 -12.44 1.53 -15.79
CA ILE A 65 -11.18 1.08 -16.41
C ILE A 65 -11.08 -0.45 -16.52
N PHE A 66 -11.61 -1.18 -15.52
CA PHE A 66 -11.59 -2.63 -15.54
C PHE A 66 -12.52 -3.21 -16.61
N PHE A 67 -13.74 -2.65 -16.72
CA PHE A 67 -14.77 -3.14 -17.64
C PHE A 67 -14.52 -2.72 -19.10
N ILE A 68 -13.93 -1.55 -19.36
CA ILE A 68 -13.44 -1.17 -20.70
C ILE A 68 -12.49 -2.25 -21.27
N ASN A 69 -11.68 -2.85 -20.40
CA ASN A 69 -10.69 -3.85 -20.75
C ASN A 69 -11.10 -5.30 -20.41
N PHE A 70 -12.39 -5.54 -20.10
CA PHE A 70 -12.90 -6.81 -19.56
C PHE A 70 -12.47 -8.04 -20.36
N ARG A 71 -12.66 -8.02 -21.68
CA ARG A 71 -12.30 -9.13 -22.58
C ARG A 71 -10.81 -9.45 -22.52
N LYS A 72 -9.95 -8.41 -22.46
CA LYS A 72 -8.49 -8.54 -22.38
C LYS A 72 -8.09 -9.05 -20.99
N ASN A 73 -8.76 -8.59 -19.94
CA ASN A 73 -8.51 -9.00 -18.55
C ASN A 73 -8.79 -10.48 -18.29
N ILE A 74 -9.87 -11.03 -18.85
CA ILE A 74 -10.33 -12.42 -18.56
C ILE A 74 -9.84 -13.44 -19.60
N SER A 75 -9.24 -13.00 -20.71
CA SER A 75 -8.72 -13.88 -21.75
C SER A 75 -7.78 -14.96 -21.20
N ASN A 76 -7.94 -16.20 -21.67
CA ASN A 76 -7.07 -17.34 -21.32
C ASN A 76 -5.60 -17.10 -21.71
N LYS A 77 -5.35 -16.21 -22.68
CA LYS A 77 -4.00 -15.84 -23.11
C LYS A 77 -3.34 -14.81 -22.18
N ASN A 78 -4.10 -14.18 -21.28
CA ASN A 78 -3.59 -13.15 -20.40
C ASN A 78 -2.84 -13.80 -19.21
N PRO A 79 -1.52 -13.58 -19.07
CA PRO A 79 -0.75 -14.17 -17.98
C PRO A 79 -1.18 -13.68 -16.59
N THR A 80 -1.85 -12.53 -16.48
CA THR A 80 -2.38 -11.99 -15.21
C THR A 80 -3.85 -12.32 -14.97
N ARG A 81 -4.45 -13.24 -15.75
CA ARG A 81 -5.87 -13.61 -15.66
C ARG A 81 -6.33 -13.94 -14.24
N LYS A 82 -5.55 -14.72 -13.49
CA LYS A 82 -5.91 -15.12 -12.11
C LYS A 82 -6.02 -13.91 -11.17
N ASP A 83 -5.10 -12.96 -11.30
CA ASP A 83 -5.11 -11.74 -10.50
C ASP A 83 -6.23 -10.79 -10.97
N ASN A 84 -6.53 -10.75 -12.27
CA ASN A 84 -7.68 -10.02 -12.81
C ASN A 84 -9.03 -10.61 -12.35
N LEU A 85 -9.13 -11.93 -12.18
CA LEU A 85 -10.33 -12.55 -11.60
C LEU A 85 -10.52 -12.17 -10.13
N LEU A 86 -9.43 -12.00 -9.38
CA LEU A 86 -9.49 -11.48 -8.01
C LEU A 86 -9.99 -10.02 -7.99
N ILE A 87 -9.50 -9.19 -8.94
CA ILE A 87 -9.98 -7.81 -9.13
C ILE A 87 -11.47 -7.81 -9.48
N LEU A 88 -11.91 -8.68 -10.40
CA LEU A 88 -13.32 -8.79 -10.77
C LEU A 88 -14.20 -9.15 -9.56
N LEU A 89 -13.78 -10.12 -8.75
CA LEU A 89 -14.51 -10.50 -7.54
C LEU A 89 -14.65 -9.31 -6.60
N GLY A 90 -13.56 -8.58 -6.36
CA GLY A 90 -13.61 -7.36 -5.56
C GLY A 90 -14.50 -6.27 -6.14
N ALA A 91 -14.45 -6.04 -7.45
CA ALA A 91 -15.29 -5.06 -8.14
C ALA A 91 -16.79 -5.40 -8.03
N VAL A 92 -17.15 -6.68 -8.09
CA VAL A 92 -18.54 -7.13 -7.88
C VAL A 92 -19.01 -6.85 -6.45
N LEU A 93 -18.16 -7.10 -5.44
CA LEU A 93 -18.49 -6.78 -4.04
C LEU A 93 -18.68 -5.27 -3.82
N ILE A 94 -17.78 -4.44 -4.38
CA ILE A 94 -17.90 -2.98 -4.32
C ILE A 94 -19.21 -2.50 -4.95
N LEU A 95 -19.55 -3.03 -6.13
CA LEU A 95 -20.81 -2.70 -6.82
C LEU A 95 -22.05 -3.11 -6.04
N ALA A 96 -22.00 -4.27 -5.37
CA ALA A 96 -23.10 -4.76 -4.55
C ALA A 96 -23.25 -3.96 -3.24
N ALA A 97 -22.15 -3.48 -2.67
CA ALA A 97 -22.16 -2.81 -1.37
C ALA A 97 -23.07 -1.58 -1.34
N GLY A 98 -23.02 -0.69 -2.34
CA GLY A 98 -23.82 0.54 -2.36
C GLY A 98 -25.35 0.33 -2.29
N PRO A 99 -25.96 -0.50 -3.17
CA PRO A 99 -27.39 -0.81 -3.08
C PRO A 99 -27.78 -1.55 -1.79
N ILE A 100 -26.90 -2.42 -1.28
CA ILE A 100 -27.11 -3.13 -0.02
C ILE A 100 -27.08 -2.15 1.15
N ASP A 101 -26.16 -1.19 1.14
CA ASP A 101 -25.98 -0.14 2.13
C ASP A 101 -27.19 0.79 2.20
N PHE A 102 -27.65 1.30 1.05
CA PHE A 102 -28.88 2.08 0.99
C PHE A 102 -30.09 1.30 1.54
N SER A 103 -30.23 0.03 1.15
CA SER A 103 -31.31 -0.82 1.64
C SER A 103 -31.19 -1.11 3.15
N TRP A 104 -29.96 -1.20 3.65
CA TRP A 104 -29.64 -1.40 5.07
C TRP A 104 -30.08 -0.18 5.88
N HIS A 105 -29.71 1.02 5.45
CA HIS A 105 -30.10 2.25 6.10
C HIS A 105 -31.62 2.49 6.12
N LEU A 106 -32.32 2.13 5.03
CA LEU A 106 -33.79 2.21 4.99
C LEU A 106 -34.46 1.32 6.04
N LYS A 107 -33.86 0.18 6.37
CA LYS A 107 -34.44 -0.82 7.28
C LYS A 107 -33.98 -0.64 8.74
N PHE A 108 -32.72 -0.26 8.94
CA PHE A 108 -32.07 -0.26 10.25
C PHE A 108 -31.50 1.10 10.66
N GLY A 109 -31.81 2.18 9.93
CA GLY A 109 -31.28 3.51 10.20
C GLY A 109 -29.82 3.68 9.79
N LEU A 110 -29.31 4.90 9.99
CA LEU A 110 -27.93 5.25 9.66
C LEU A 110 -26.97 4.64 10.70
N ASP A 111 -25.95 3.95 10.22
CA ASP A 111 -24.82 3.44 11.01
C ASP A 111 -23.53 4.16 10.63
N GLY A 112 -22.66 4.37 11.63
CA GLY A 112 -21.48 5.21 11.45
C GLY A 112 -20.20 4.48 11.03
N LEU A 113 -20.16 3.13 11.04
CA LEU A 113 -18.96 2.38 10.62
C LEU A 113 -19.17 0.89 10.30
N LEU A 114 -19.46 0.04 11.31
CA LEU A 114 -19.47 -1.42 11.14
C LEU A 114 -20.87 -1.92 10.83
N SER A 115 -21.09 -2.35 9.59
CA SER A 115 -22.26 -3.12 9.18
C SER A 115 -21.94 -4.07 8.02
N PRO A 116 -22.81 -5.05 7.71
CA PRO A 116 -22.57 -5.98 6.60
C PRO A 116 -22.28 -5.30 5.24
N PRO A 117 -22.98 -4.23 4.81
CA PRO A 117 -22.61 -3.50 3.60
C PRO A 117 -21.19 -2.90 3.65
N HIS A 118 -20.82 -2.24 4.75
CA HIS A 118 -19.49 -1.66 4.91
C HIS A 118 -18.37 -2.71 4.89
N VAL A 119 -18.57 -3.86 5.55
CA VAL A 119 -17.61 -5.00 5.50
C VAL A 119 -17.50 -5.55 4.07
N THR A 120 -18.61 -5.59 3.33
CA THR A 120 -18.62 -6.01 1.92
C THR A 120 -17.81 -5.05 1.06
N LEU A 121 -17.97 -3.74 1.25
CA LEU A 121 -17.20 -2.70 0.56
C LEU A 121 -15.70 -2.82 0.87
N LEU A 122 -15.34 -2.92 2.15
CA LEU A 122 -13.97 -3.05 2.64
C LEU A 122 -13.28 -4.30 2.07
N THR A 123 -13.99 -5.42 2.06
CA THR A 123 -13.52 -6.68 1.46
C THR A 123 -13.31 -6.54 -0.05
N GLY A 124 -14.25 -5.90 -0.75
CA GLY A 124 -14.14 -5.65 -2.18
C GLY A 124 -12.91 -4.81 -2.53
N TRP A 125 -12.68 -3.71 -1.81
CA TRP A 125 -11.48 -2.87 -1.91
C TRP A 125 -10.19 -3.67 -1.68
N LEU A 126 -10.14 -4.50 -0.64
CA LEU A 126 -8.98 -5.32 -0.35
C LEU A 126 -8.66 -6.29 -1.50
N LEU A 127 -9.67 -6.96 -2.05
CA LEU A 127 -9.48 -7.91 -3.15
C LEU A 127 -8.94 -7.23 -4.42
N VAL A 128 -9.49 -6.06 -4.79
CA VAL A 128 -8.97 -5.26 -5.91
C VAL A 128 -7.52 -4.85 -5.66
N GLY A 129 -7.22 -4.33 -4.46
CA GLY A 129 -5.86 -3.91 -4.09
C GLY A 129 -4.85 -5.05 -4.12
N LEU A 130 -5.20 -6.23 -3.58
CA LEU A 130 -4.33 -7.40 -3.58
C LEU A 130 -4.08 -7.94 -4.99
N GLY A 131 -5.12 -8.01 -5.83
CA GLY A 131 -4.97 -8.39 -7.23
C GLY A 131 -4.03 -7.43 -7.97
N ASN A 132 -4.23 -6.13 -7.78
CA ASN A 132 -3.41 -5.09 -8.41
C ASN A 132 -1.94 -5.10 -7.94
N LEU A 133 -1.70 -5.32 -6.64
CA LEU A 133 -0.35 -5.47 -6.08
C LEU A 133 0.36 -6.72 -6.62
N ARG A 134 -0.35 -7.86 -6.75
CA ARG A 134 0.22 -9.09 -7.33
C ARG A 134 0.66 -8.88 -8.77
N ILE A 135 -0.17 -8.23 -9.58
CA ILE A 135 0.20 -7.86 -10.96
C ILE A 135 1.44 -6.97 -10.97
N THR A 136 1.46 -5.92 -10.15
CA THR A 136 2.60 -5.00 -10.03
C THR A 136 3.90 -5.74 -9.69
N ASN A 137 3.85 -6.62 -8.69
CA ASN A 137 5.02 -7.42 -8.28
C ASN A 137 5.52 -8.34 -9.41
N ASN A 138 4.61 -8.98 -10.13
CA ASN A 138 4.96 -9.83 -11.27
C ASN A 138 5.65 -9.02 -12.37
N LEU A 139 5.13 -7.84 -12.70
CA LEU A 139 5.72 -6.94 -13.69
C LEU A 139 7.12 -6.45 -13.27
N ILE A 140 7.29 -6.04 -12.02
CA ILE A 140 8.60 -5.65 -11.46
C ILE A 140 9.60 -6.80 -11.59
N ASN A 141 9.24 -8.00 -11.15
CA ASN A 141 10.12 -9.16 -11.18
C ASN A 141 10.58 -9.50 -12.60
N LEU A 142 9.66 -9.45 -13.57
CA LEU A 142 9.96 -9.69 -14.98
C LEU A 142 10.90 -8.62 -15.55
N THR A 143 10.63 -7.34 -15.27
CA THR A 143 11.47 -6.22 -15.75
C THR A 143 12.86 -6.26 -15.14
N LEU A 144 12.98 -6.53 -13.84
CA LEU A 144 14.28 -6.69 -13.18
C LEU A 144 15.06 -7.88 -13.74
N LYS A 145 14.40 -9.03 -14.00
CA LYS A 145 15.04 -10.18 -14.63
C LYS A 145 15.55 -9.85 -16.03
N ARG A 146 14.78 -9.09 -16.82
CA ARG A 146 15.18 -8.63 -18.16
C ARG A 146 16.40 -7.70 -18.10
N ILE A 147 16.41 -6.73 -17.18
CA ILE A 147 17.54 -5.81 -16.98
C ILE A 147 18.81 -6.58 -16.60
N ARG A 148 18.70 -7.53 -15.66
CA ARG A 148 19.86 -8.36 -15.25
C ARG A 148 20.38 -9.23 -16.39
N SER A 149 19.49 -9.86 -17.16
CA SER A 149 19.89 -10.67 -18.32
C SER A 149 20.58 -9.84 -19.40
N ASN A 150 20.06 -8.65 -19.72
CA ASN A 150 20.70 -7.76 -20.69
C ASN A 150 22.10 -7.33 -20.23
N LYS A 151 22.26 -7.06 -18.92
CA LYS A 151 23.56 -6.71 -18.34
C LYS A 151 24.55 -7.87 -18.46
N SER A 152 24.16 -9.10 -18.11
CA SER A 152 25.00 -10.30 -18.26
C SER A 152 25.48 -10.47 -19.69
N ASN A 153 24.57 -10.47 -20.66
CA ASN A 153 24.90 -10.63 -22.08
C ASN A 153 25.85 -9.52 -22.58
N SER A 154 25.74 -8.29 -22.04
CA SER A 154 26.62 -7.17 -22.37
C SER A 154 28.03 -7.30 -21.77
N VAL A 155 28.17 -8.04 -20.67
CA VAL A 155 29.46 -8.32 -20.02
C VAL A 155 30.14 -9.47 -20.76
N ASP A 156 29.41 -10.56 -21.01
CA ASP A 156 29.93 -11.71 -21.77
C ASP A 156 30.41 -11.28 -23.17
N ARG A 157 29.65 -10.41 -23.85
CA ARG A 157 30.08 -9.86 -25.16
C ARG A 157 31.34 -9.00 -25.04
N ARG A 158 31.46 -8.19 -23.98
CA ARG A 158 32.66 -7.39 -23.74
C ARG A 158 33.88 -8.26 -23.46
N GLU A 159 33.74 -9.34 -22.68
CA GLU A 159 34.84 -10.28 -22.45
C GLU A 159 35.27 -10.99 -23.74
N LEU A 160 34.32 -11.36 -24.60
CA LEU A 160 34.61 -11.93 -25.92
C LEU A 160 35.28 -10.93 -26.87
N ASP A 161 34.86 -9.66 -26.86
CA ASP A 161 35.46 -8.60 -27.70
C ASP A 161 36.87 -8.23 -27.19
N TYR A 162 37.09 -8.20 -25.86
CA TYR A 162 38.42 -8.02 -25.26
C TYR A 162 39.37 -9.17 -25.59
N GLN A 163 38.88 -10.40 -25.73
CA GLN A 163 39.71 -11.54 -26.13
C GLN A 163 40.06 -11.57 -27.63
N ASN A 164 39.36 -10.81 -28.47
CA ASN A 164 39.57 -10.79 -29.93
C ASN A 164 40.39 -9.59 -30.47
N ASN A 165 40.81 -8.66 -29.59
CA ASN A 165 41.69 -7.49 -29.82
C ASN A 165 41.27 -6.38 -30.82
N ASP A 166 41.58 -5.14 -30.39
CA ASP A 166 41.68 -3.85 -31.10
C ASP A 166 40.55 -3.46 -32.08
N LYS A 167 39.60 -2.64 -31.61
CA LYS A 167 39.14 -1.40 -32.31
C LYS A 167 38.04 -0.61 -31.57
N ASN A 168 38.32 0.69 -31.44
CA ASN A 168 37.43 1.85 -31.29
C ASN A 168 36.34 1.80 -30.20
N ASP A 169 36.73 2.24 -28.99
CA ASP A 169 35.88 2.44 -27.81
C ASP A 169 34.71 3.43 -27.99
N ASP A 170 34.74 4.29 -29.01
CA ASP A 170 33.79 5.42 -29.14
C ASP A 170 32.44 5.03 -29.76
N ASP A 171 32.39 4.04 -30.67
CA ASP A 171 31.13 3.58 -31.27
C ASP A 171 30.31 2.64 -30.35
N LEU A 172 30.96 2.02 -29.35
CA LEU A 172 30.29 1.11 -28.41
C LEU A 172 29.67 1.85 -27.20
N ARG A 173 30.18 3.05 -26.86
CA ARG A 173 29.63 3.89 -25.79
C ARG A 173 28.30 4.55 -26.18
N THR A 174 28.12 4.89 -27.46
CA THR A 174 26.90 5.51 -27.99
C THR A 174 25.73 4.52 -28.13
N VAL A 175 26.01 3.24 -28.45
CA VAL A 175 24.98 2.17 -28.51
C VAL A 175 24.47 1.79 -27.11
N ASN A 176 25.34 1.85 -26.09
CA ASN A 176 24.95 1.53 -24.70
C ASN A 176 24.08 2.61 -24.04
N ASN A 177 24.19 3.87 -24.45
CA ASN A 177 23.36 4.96 -23.92
C ASN A 177 21.93 4.95 -24.47
N THR A 178 21.67 4.28 -25.61
CA THR A 178 20.36 4.29 -26.28
C THR A 178 19.53 3.03 -26.00
N ALA A 179 20.14 1.87 -25.80
CA ALA A 179 19.45 0.61 -25.50
C ALA A 179 18.91 0.50 -24.05
N ASP A 180 19.36 1.35 -23.13
CA ASP A 180 19.09 1.25 -21.68
C ASP A 180 17.88 2.10 -21.19
N ASN A 181 17.16 2.76 -22.11
CA ASN A 181 16.10 3.73 -21.75
C ASN A 181 14.68 3.14 -21.50
N PRO A 182 14.13 2.20 -22.31
CA PRO A 182 12.73 1.82 -22.19
C PRO A 182 12.42 0.95 -20.95
N ASN A 183 13.29 -0.01 -20.62
CA ASN A 183 13.09 -0.86 -19.43
C ASN A 183 13.21 -0.07 -18.12
N ARG A 184 14.05 0.98 -18.09
CA ARG A 184 14.16 1.88 -16.93
C ARG A 184 12.91 2.72 -16.75
N LYS A 185 12.34 3.27 -17.83
CA LYS A 185 11.05 3.99 -17.79
C LYS A 185 9.91 3.09 -17.30
N GLU A 186 9.83 1.85 -17.78
CA GLU A 186 8.86 0.85 -17.29
C GLU A 186 9.06 0.55 -15.80
N LEU A 187 10.32 0.39 -15.36
CA LEU A 187 10.61 0.14 -13.95
C LEU A 187 10.21 1.33 -13.07
N THR A 188 10.43 2.58 -13.51
CA THR A 188 9.99 3.78 -12.77
C THR A 188 8.47 3.81 -12.61
N LEU A 189 7.73 3.49 -13.68
CA LEU A 189 6.26 3.38 -13.62
C LEU A 189 5.83 2.31 -12.60
N PHE A 190 6.43 1.12 -12.64
CA PHE A 190 6.09 0.05 -11.71
C PHE A 190 6.51 0.33 -10.27
N ARG A 191 7.61 1.06 -10.06
CA ARG A 191 8.00 1.55 -8.72
C ARG A 191 6.95 2.50 -8.16
N PHE A 192 6.47 3.45 -8.97
CA PHE A 192 5.42 4.37 -8.55
C PHE A 192 4.10 3.63 -8.26
N GLN A 193 3.74 2.67 -9.12
CA GLN A 193 2.57 1.81 -8.91
C GLN A 193 2.73 0.94 -7.64
N LEU A 194 3.92 0.43 -7.34
CA LEU A 194 4.20 -0.30 -6.12
C LEU A 194 3.99 0.56 -4.87
N PHE A 195 4.53 1.78 -4.88
CA PHE A 195 4.31 2.77 -3.83
C PHE A 195 2.81 2.95 -3.56
N LEU A 196 2.01 3.26 -4.58
CA LEU A 196 0.57 3.49 -4.40
C LEU A 196 -0.16 2.23 -3.91
N ASN A 197 0.19 1.04 -4.41
CA ASN A 197 -0.43 -0.20 -3.96
C ASN A 197 -0.08 -0.51 -2.50
N LEU A 198 1.19 -0.35 -2.10
CA LEU A 198 1.59 -0.56 -0.71
C LEU A 198 0.90 0.44 0.22
N SER A 199 0.80 1.71 -0.17
CA SER A 199 0.05 2.72 0.55
C SER A 199 -1.42 2.34 0.72
N PHE A 200 -2.08 1.94 -0.37
CA PHE A 200 -3.47 1.49 -0.31
C PHE A 200 -3.65 0.26 0.58
N ILE A 201 -2.76 -0.74 0.48
CA ILE A 201 -2.82 -1.94 1.33
C ILE A 201 -2.63 -1.59 2.81
N LEU A 202 -1.75 -0.66 3.14
CA LEU A 202 -1.61 -0.21 4.52
C LEU A 202 -2.91 0.44 5.03
N MET A 203 -3.48 1.34 4.24
CA MET A 203 -4.72 2.04 4.59
C MET A 203 -5.89 1.08 4.81
N ILE A 204 -6.12 0.14 3.89
CA ILE A 204 -7.23 -0.83 4.00
C ILE A 204 -7.06 -1.76 5.20
N LEU A 205 -5.84 -2.22 5.50
CA LEU A 205 -5.56 -3.05 6.67
C LEU A 205 -5.76 -2.27 7.97
N SER A 206 -5.36 -0.99 8.01
CA SER A 206 -5.68 -0.10 9.13
C SER A 206 -7.20 0.10 9.28
N GLY A 207 -7.92 0.23 8.16
CA GLY A 207 -9.38 0.30 8.13
C GLY A 207 -10.04 -0.91 8.78
N PHE A 208 -9.56 -2.13 8.50
CA PHE A 208 -10.05 -3.33 9.18
C PHE A 208 -9.85 -3.28 10.70
N ILE A 209 -8.71 -2.78 11.20
CA ILE A 209 -8.49 -2.65 12.65
C ILE A 209 -9.50 -1.66 13.23
N TYR A 210 -9.69 -0.50 12.59
CA TYR A 210 -10.64 0.50 13.03
C TYR A 210 -12.09 -0.02 13.03
N PHE A 211 -12.49 -0.77 12.01
CA PHE A 211 -13.83 -1.38 11.92
C PHE A 211 -14.16 -2.29 13.10
N PHE A 212 -13.16 -2.99 13.64
CA PHE A 212 -13.34 -3.89 14.78
C PHE A 212 -12.87 -3.29 16.11
N SER A 213 -12.67 -1.96 16.19
CA SER A 213 -12.29 -1.29 17.43
C SER A 213 -12.98 0.04 17.70
N LEU A 214 -13.58 0.70 16.69
CA LEU A 214 -14.27 1.98 16.91
C LEU A 214 -15.73 1.77 17.34
N PRO A 215 -16.22 2.57 18.30
CA PRO A 215 -17.59 2.48 18.80
C PRO A 215 -18.60 3.32 18.03
N PHE A 216 -18.57 3.24 16.71
CA PHE A 216 -19.42 4.05 15.82
C PHE A 216 -20.51 3.22 15.12
N SER A 217 -20.88 2.09 15.70
CA SER A 217 -21.71 1.05 15.07
C SER A 217 -22.92 0.66 15.91
N GLU A 218 -23.42 1.62 16.71
CA GLU A 218 -24.64 1.49 17.49
C GLU A 218 -25.78 2.30 16.84
N THR A 219 -26.94 1.65 16.72
CA THR A 219 -28.18 2.24 16.20
C THR A 219 -29.35 1.90 17.11
N GLN A 220 -30.53 2.44 16.81
CA GLN A 220 -31.76 2.05 17.51
C GLN A 220 -32.20 0.59 17.26
N TYR A 221 -31.67 -0.09 16.24
CA TYR A 221 -32.10 -1.44 15.84
C TYR A 221 -31.06 -2.54 16.13
N TYR A 222 -29.78 -2.18 16.21
CA TYR A 222 -28.69 -3.09 16.52
C TYR A 222 -27.51 -2.36 17.13
N ASN A 223 -26.69 -3.11 17.88
CA ASN A 223 -25.41 -2.65 18.37
C ASN A 223 -24.32 -3.63 17.89
N TYR A 224 -23.49 -3.16 16.96
CA TYR A 224 -22.31 -3.88 16.47
C TYR A 224 -21.01 -3.28 17.01
N ASN A 225 -21.07 -2.39 17.99
CA ASN A 225 -19.85 -1.97 18.67
C ASN A 225 -19.16 -3.21 19.27
N PRO A 226 -17.84 -3.35 19.05
CA PRO A 226 -17.09 -4.39 19.73
C PRO A 226 -17.21 -4.19 21.24
N ASP A 227 -17.17 -5.29 21.99
CA ASP A 227 -17.00 -5.21 23.44
C ASP A 227 -15.80 -4.31 23.77
N PRO A 228 -15.93 -3.31 24.66
CA PRO A 228 -14.89 -2.30 24.90
C PRO A 228 -13.49 -2.87 25.20
N LEU A 229 -13.43 -3.97 25.95
CA LEU A 229 -12.18 -4.64 26.27
C LEU A 229 -11.58 -5.32 25.03
N ILE A 230 -12.42 -5.97 24.20
CA ILE A 230 -11.98 -6.53 22.91
C ILE A 230 -11.46 -5.42 21.99
N ALA A 231 -12.21 -4.31 21.89
CA ALA A 231 -11.86 -3.15 21.08
C ALA A 231 -10.49 -2.57 21.47
N PHE A 232 -10.26 -2.43 22.79
CA PHE A 232 -9.01 -1.99 23.37
C PHE A 232 -7.84 -2.88 22.94
N PHE A 233 -7.96 -4.20 23.04
CA PHE A 233 -6.87 -5.12 22.66
C PHE A 233 -6.66 -5.16 21.14
N VAL A 234 -7.75 -5.17 20.34
CA VAL A 234 -7.68 -5.15 18.88
C VAL A 234 -6.94 -3.90 18.41
N TYR A 235 -7.26 -2.73 18.96
CA TYR A 235 -6.56 -1.49 18.65
C TYR A 235 -5.10 -1.51 19.16
N SER A 236 -4.91 -1.73 20.46
CA SER A 236 -3.62 -1.55 21.14
C SER A 236 -2.56 -2.53 20.71
N LEU A 237 -2.93 -3.72 20.22
CA LEU A 237 -1.99 -4.66 19.62
C LEU A 237 -2.00 -4.62 18.09
N GLY A 238 -3.17 -4.41 17.49
CA GLY A 238 -3.35 -4.49 16.04
C GLY A 238 -2.48 -3.49 15.28
N PHE A 239 -2.49 -2.22 15.66
CA PHE A 239 -1.71 -1.19 14.96
C PHE A 239 -0.19 -1.39 15.10
N PRO A 240 0.36 -1.62 16.31
CA PRO A 240 1.75 -2.03 16.51
C PRO A 240 2.19 -3.23 15.66
N ILE A 241 1.36 -4.29 15.62
CA ILE A 241 1.62 -5.50 14.83
C ILE A 241 1.61 -5.15 13.34
N LEU A 242 0.59 -4.44 12.87
CA LEU A 242 0.41 -4.08 11.47
C LEU A 242 1.59 -3.24 10.98
N LEU A 243 1.89 -2.11 11.61
CA LEU A 243 2.95 -1.21 11.16
C LEU A 243 4.31 -1.93 11.16
N SER A 244 4.64 -2.64 12.23
CA SER A 244 5.91 -3.36 12.33
C SER A 244 6.02 -4.44 11.26
N CYS A 245 5.02 -5.33 11.16
CA CYS A 245 5.01 -6.41 10.17
C CYS A 245 5.07 -5.87 8.73
N PHE A 246 4.28 -4.84 8.44
CA PHE A 246 4.15 -4.28 7.10
C PHE A 246 5.45 -3.65 6.60
N PHE A 247 6.05 -2.74 7.38
CA PHE A 247 7.28 -2.06 6.98
C PHE A 247 8.51 -2.98 7.01
N ILE A 248 8.56 -3.96 7.92
CA ILE A 248 9.61 -4.99 7.91
C ILE A 248 9.51 -5.86 6.64
N ARG A 249 8.30 -6.23 6.23
CA ARG A 249 8.07 -6.92 4.95
C ARG A 249 8.48 -6.08 3.76
N ILE A 250 8.26 -4.76 3.79
CA ILE A 250 8.74 -3.86 2.75
C ILE A 250 10.26 -3.92 2.63
N LEU A 251 10.96 -3.70 3.75
CA LEU A 251 12.43 -3.74 3.81
C LEU A 251 12.98 -5.10 3.35
N LYS A 252 12.26 -6.20 3.66
CA LYS A 252 12.68 -7.56 3.32
C LYS A 252 12.45 -7.89 1.84
N ASN A 253 11.24 -7.65 1.35
CA ASN A 253 10.80 -8.12 0.03
C ASN A 253 11.18 -7.15 -1.10
N TYR A 254 11.27 -5.85 -0.81
CA TYR A 254 11.57 -4.79 -1.78
C TYR A 254 12.93 -4.18 -1.52
N SER A 255 13.94 -5.03 -1.40
CA SER A 255 15.28 -4.61 -0.99
C SER A 255 15.96 -3.62 -1.97
N GLU A 256 15.50 -3.56 -3.23
CA GLU A 256 15.97 -2.60 -4.25
C GLU A 256 15.18 -1.27 -4.25
N PHE A 257 14.12 -1.19 -3.45
CA PHE A 257 13.23 -0.04 -3.30
C PHE A 257 13.05 0.29 -1.81
N ASP A 258 14.16 0.47 -1.09
CA ASP A 258 14.11 0.74 0.35
C ASP A 258 13.50 2.11 0.69
N GLU A 259 13.46 3.03 -0.29
CA GLU A 259 12.70 4.28 -0.23
C GLU A 259 11.19 4.07 0.01
N MET A 260 10.65 2.88 -0.27
CA MET A 260 9.23 2.58 -0.08
C MET A 260 8.79 2.74 1.37
N VAL A 261 9.67 2.52 2.36
CA VAL A 261 9.34 2.76 3.78
C VAL A 261 8.99 4.22 4.02
N LEU A 262 9.83 5.13 3.51
CA LEU A 262 9.62 6.56 3.68
C LEU A 262 8.39 7.01 2.88
N LEU A 263 8.27 6.61 1.62
CA LEU A 263 7.17 7.04 0.75
C LEU A 263 5.81 6.57 1.29
N VAL A 264 5.68 5.28 1.61
CA VAL A 264 4.43 4.69 2.10
C VAL A 264 4.07 5.24 3.48
N GLY A 265 5.04 5.34 4.40
CA GLY A 265 4.79 5.89 5.73
C GLY A 265 4.39 7.36 5.72
N SER A 266 5.09 8.17 4.91
CA SER A 266 4.74 9.59 4.75
C SER A 266 3.36 9.76 4.11
N PHE A 267 3.05 8.96 3.09
CA PHE A 267 1.73 9.00 2.46
C PHE A 267 0.61 8.64 3.44
N TYR A 268 0.83 7.62 4.28
CA TYR A 268 -0.14 7.24 5.32
C TYR A 268 -0.39 8.38 6.32
N VAL A 269 0.67 9.08 6.76
CA VAL A 269 0.51 10.25 7.63
C VAL A 269 -0.22 11.38 6.90
N ILE A 270 0.13 11.67 5.65
CA ILE A 270 -0.50 12.75 4.87
C ILE A 270 -1.99 12.46 4.64
N ILE A 271 -2.36 11.22 4.34
CA ILE A 271 -3.77 10.91 4.08
C ILE A 271 -4.60 10.95 5.37
N MET A 272 -4.05 10.53 6.50
CA MET A 272 -4.70 10.67 7.80
C MET A 272 -4.82 12.15 8.20
N LEU A 273 -3.79 12.96 7.95
CA LEU A 273 -3.84 14.41 8.13
C LEU A 273 -4.99 15.03 7.33
N LEU A 274 -5.13 14.68 6.06
CA LEU A 274 -6.18 15.23 5.19
C LEU A 274 -7.58 14.76 5.59
N THR A 275 -7.74 13.48 5.92
CA THR A 275 -9.07 12.85 6.11
C THR A 275 -9.58 12.89 7.54
N GLN A 276 -8.72 13.05 8.53
CA GLN A 276 -9.09 13.04 9.96
C GLN A 276 -8.79 14.34 10.70
N ILE A 277 -7.72 15.05 10.35
CA ILE A 277 -7.27 16.25 11.09
C ILE A 277 -7.77 17.52 10.40
N ILE A 278 -7.46 17.71 9.12
CA ILE A 278 -7.83 18.91 8.36
C ILE A 278 -9.34 18.97 8.12
N SER A 279 -9.97 17.82 7.90
CA SER A 279 -11.42 17.69 7.77
C SER A 279 -12.18 17.92 9.08
N ASN A 280 -11.50 17.92 10.23
CA ASN A 280 -12.09 18.17 11.54
C ASN A 280 -11.79 19.60 12.00
N SER A 281 -12.82 20.44 12.08
CA SER A 281 -12.69 21.85 12.45
C SER A 281 -12.07 22.07 13.83
N PHE A 282 -12.17 21.10 14.75
CA PHE A 282 -11.59 21.19 16.09
C PHE A 282 -10.14 20.71 16.15
N LEU A 283 -9.64 20.04 15.10
CA LEU A 283 -8.29 19.47 15.05
C LEU A 283 -7.36 20.19 14.06
N PHE A 284 -7.90 21.07 13.22
CA PHE A 284 -7.15 21.77 12.17
C PHE A 284 -5.86 22.45 12.68
N GLU A 285 -5.90 23.07 13.87
CA GLU A 285 -4.76 23.74 14.50
C GLU A 285 -3.59 22.81 14.83
N TYR A 286 -3.84 21.50 14.96
CA TYR A 286 -2.84 20.48 15.28
C TYR A 286 -2.19 19.85 14.05
N SER A 287 -2.58 20.28 12.85
CA SER A 287 -2.07 19.76 11.57
C SER A 287 -0.54 19.73 11.48
N GLY A 288 0.13 20.81 11.92
CA GLY A 288 1.59 20.91 11.94
C GLY A 288 2.26 19.89 12.86
N TYR A 289 1.70 19.67 14.06
CA TYR A 289 2.21 18.68 15.01
C TYR A 289 2.03 17.25 14.49
N TYR A 290 0.92 16.98 13.80
CA TYR A 290 0.65 15.65 13.27
C TYR A 290 1.68 15.22 12.21
N LEU A 291 2.28 16.16 11.46
CA LEU A 291 3.35 15.87 10.50
C LEU A 291 4.64 15.32 11.15
N LEU A 292 4.83 15.50 12.46
CA LEU A 292 5.97 14.89 13.18
C LEU A 292 5.94 13.36 13.11
N ASN A 293 4.78 12.76 12.85
CA ASN A 293 4.63 11.32 12.62
C ASN A 293 5.36 10.81 11.35
N ILE A 294 5.94 11.68 10.53
CA ILE A 294 6.82 11.30 9.41
C ILE A 294 8.23 10.88 9.91
N ILE A 295 8.67 11.41 11.06
CA ILE A 295 10.02 11.21 11.61
C ILE A 295 10.41 9.72 11.74
N PRO A 296 9.56 8.81 12.28
CA PRO A 296 9.89 7.39 12.40
C PRO A 296 10.32 6.77 11.06
N PHE A 297 9.63 7.10 9.97
CA PHE A 297 9.92 6.56 8.64
C PHE A 297 11.20 7.14 8.04
N VAL A 298 11.46 8.43 8.29
CA VAL A 298 12.71 9.11 7.90
C VAL A 298 13.90 8.47 8.61
N VAL A 299 13.80 8.25 9.92
CA VAL A 299 14.84 7.63 10.73
C VAL A 299 15.15 6.22 10.21
N ILE A 300 14.12 5.39 9.98
CA ILE A 300 14.31 4.03 9.46
C ILE A 300 14.97 4.04 8.08
N TYR A 301 14.54 4.92 7.17
CA TYR A 301 15.11 5.04 5.84
C TYR A 301 16.61 5.36 5.89
N PHE A 302 17.01 6.39 6.65
CA PHE A 302 18.41 6.78 6.75
C PHE A 302 19.27 5.74 7.47
N LEU A 303 18.77 5.11 8.53
CA LEU A 303 19.48 4.01 9.21
C LEU A 303 19.70 2.82 8.27
N ASN A 304 18.69 2.45 7.48
CA ASN A 304 18.79 1.35 6.53
C ASN A 304 19.80 1.68 5.40
N LYS A 305 19.75 2.89 4.85
CA LYS A 305 20.66 3.34 3.81
C LYS A 305 22.12 3.39 4.28
N ASN A 306 22.35 3.86 5.50
CA ASN A 306 23.68 3.90 6.11
C ASN A 306 24.28 2.49 6.32
N GLN A 307 23.44 1.51 6.66
CA GLN A 307 23.88 0.11 6.81
C GLN A 307 24.29 -0.51 5.48
N ILE A 308 23.51 -0.26 4.42
CA ILE A 308 23.85 -0.69 3.05
C ILE A 308 25.22 -0.15 2.65
N LYS A 309 25.48 1.15 2.89
CA LYS A 309 26.76 1.79 2.58
C LYS A 309 27.94 1.15 3.33
N LYS A 310 27.79 0.88 4.63
CA LYS A 310 28.83 0.23 5.46
C LYS A 310 29.12 -1.22 5.04
N GLY A 311 28.11 -1.94 4.56
CA GLY A 311 28.26 -3.28 3.99
C GLY A 311 29.16 -3.29 2.75
N PHE A 312 28.93 -2.36 1.81
CA PHE A 312 29.74 -2.22 0.61
C PHE A 312 31.20 -1.84 0.90
N THR A 313 31.45 -0.93 1.84
CA THR A 313 32.83 -0.52 2.19
C THR A 313 33.66 -1.65 2.80
N LYS A 314 33.03 -2.63 3.47
CA LYS A 314 33.71 -3.77 4.09
C LYS A 314 34.00 -4.91 3.09
N ILE A 315 33.26 -4.97 1.98
CA ILE A 315 33.47 -5.95 0.91
C ILE A 315 34.64 -5.53 0.01
N ASN A 316 34.81 -4.24 -0.25
CA ASN A 316 35.92 -3.72 -1.07
C ASN A 316 37.32 -3.93 -0.44
N THR A 317 37.41 -4.43 0.80
CA THR A 317 38.68 -4.74 1.48
C THR A 317 38.98 -6.24 1.56
N LEU A 318 38.14 -7.13 1.02
CA LEU A 318 38.31 -8.59 1.04
C LEU A 318 37.73 -9.21 -0.25
N ASP A 319 38.61 -9.56 -1.21
CA ASP A 319 38.45 -10.42 -2.41
C ASP A 319 37.18 -10.31 -3.30
N PRO A 320 37.24 -10.62 -4.61
CA PRO A 320 36.15 -10.32 -5.53
C PRO A 320 34.85 -11.07 -5.20
N PRO A 321 33.68 -10.41 -5.33
CA PRO A 321 32.42 -10.92 -4.79
C PRO A 321 31.82 -12.03 -5.66
N SER A 322 31.52 -13.18 -5.03
CA SER A 322 30.56 -14.14 -5.57
C SER A 322 29.14 -13.58 -5.38
N LEU A 323 28.48 -13.31 -6.51
CA LEU A 323 27.20 -12.60 -6.66
C LEU A 323 25.99 -13.27 -5.95
N SER A 324 26.16 -14.46 -5.37
CA SER A 324 25.13 -15.20 -4.63
C SER A 324 25.09 -14.86 -3.13
N ASN A 325 26.16 -14.32 -2.55
CA ASN A 325 26.28 -14.08 -1.09
C ASN A 325 25.75 -12.72 -0.62
N ASP A 326 25.53 -11.76 -1.52
CA ASP A 326 25.12 -10.39 -1.16
C ASP A 326 23.68 -10.29 -0.64
N LYS A 327 22.79 -11.17 -1.08
CA LYS A 327 21.44 -11.26 -0.52
C LYS A 327 21.44 -11.86 0.88
N ALA A 328 22.40 -12.72 1.22
CA ALA A 328 22.44 -13.42 2.50
C ALA A 328 22.93 -12.53 3.66
N LYS A 329 23.90 -11.64 3.43
CA LYS A 329 24.42 -10.71 4.46
C LYS A 329 23.54 -9.49 4.73
N LYS A 330 22.57 -9.19 3.86
CA LYS A 330 21.63 -8.06 4.01
C LYS A 330 20.66 -8.24 5.21
N TYR A 331 20.48 -9.47 5.68
CA TYR A 331 19.47 -9.84 6.69
C TYR A 331 20.03 -10.17 8.09
N THR A 332 21.33 -9.96 8.32
CA THR A 332 22.01 -10.52 9.51
C THR A 332 21.93 -9.68 10.78
N ASN A 333 21.39 -8.45 10.76
CA ASN A 333 21.38 -7.59 11.94
C ASN A 333 20.00 -7.59 12.63
N ALA A 334 19.67 -8.70 13.29
CA ALA A 334 18.39 -8.88 14.01
C ALA A 334 18.11 -7.74 14.99
N LYS A 335 19.16 -7.21 15.67
CA LYS A 335 19.06 -6.07 16.59
C LYS A 335 18.49 -4.81 15.92
N LEU A 336 18.86 -4.56 14.67
CA LEU A 336 18.41 -3.38 13.93
C LEU A 336 16.94 -3.48 13.54
N TYR A 337 16.48 -4.66 13.12
CA TYR A 337 15.07 -4.89 12.82
C TYR A 337 14.19 -4.85 14.08
N ILE A 338 14.71 -5.31 15.23
CA ILE A 338 14.04 -5.10 16.54
C ILE A 338 13.88 -3.60 16.79
N PHE A 339 14.93 -2.81 16.58
CA PHE A 339 14.87 -1.37 16.75
C PHE A 339 13.85 -0.70 15.81
N TYR A 340 13.80 -1.10 14.54
CA TYR A 340 12.80 -0.61 13.59
C TYR A 340 11.37 -0.95 14.02
N ALA A 341 11.15 -2.19 14.49
CA ALA A 341 9.84 -2.62 14.98
C ALA A 341 9.39 -1.76 16.18
N LEU A 342 10.28 -1.54 17.15
CA LEU A 342 9.97 -0.75 18.34
C LEU A 342 9.69 0.73 18.00
N ILE A 343 10.45 1.33 17.08
CA ILE A 343 10.18 2.70 16.60
C ILE A 343 8.77 2.79 16.00
N LEU A 344 8.43 1.87 15.08
CA LEU A 344 7.14 1.87 14.42
C LEU A 344 5.98 1.62 15.39
N SER A 345 6.19 0.70 16.33
CA SER A 345 5.14 0.26 17.24
C SER A 345 4.86 1.26 18.36
N ILE A 346 5.89 1.95 18.87
CA ILE A 346 5.70 3.05 19.82
C ILE A 346 5.07 4.25 19.13
N SER A 347 5.51 4.57 17.91
CA SER A 347 4.95 5.68 17.13
C SER A 347 3.51 5.41 16.66
N SER A 348 3.02 4.17 16.72
CA SER A 348 1.66 3.85 16.28
C SER A 348 0.62 4.64 17.08
N PHE A 349 0.88 4.90 18.36
CA PHE A 349 -0.02 5.67 19.21
C PHE A 349 -0.24 7.09 18.67
N THR A 350 0.81 7.79 18.29
CA THR A 350 0.72 9.16 17.74
C THR A 350 0.24 9.17 16.28
N ILE A 351 0.55 8.13 15.51
CA ILE A 351 0.09 7.96 14.13
C ILE A 351 -1.43 7.75 14.08
N CYS A 352 -2.01 7.01 15.03
CA CYS A 352 -3.43 6.68 15.05
C CYS A 352 -4.33 7.77 15.65
N PHE A 353 -3.76 8.90 16.08
CA PHE A 353 -4.53 10.09 16.43
C PHE A 353 -5.32 10.62 15.21
N PRO A 354 -6.60 11.01 15.34
CA PRO A 354 -7.36 11.16 16.59
C PRO A 354 -8.20 9.93 16.98
N LEU A 355 -8.37 8.97 16.07
CA LEU A 355 -9.33 7.86 16.21
C LEU A 355 -9.08 6.99 17.45
N ASN A 356 -7.81 6.80 17.80
CA ASN A 356 -7.45 6.09 19.02
C ASN A 356 -7.99 6.69 20.32
N THR A 357 -8.22 8.01 20.34
CA THR A 357 -8.74 8.72 21.52
C THR A 357 -10.15 8.24 21.83
N TYR A 358 -10.98 8.01 20.80
CA TYR A 358 -12.35 7.53 20.97
C TYR A 358 -12.39 6.12 21.55
N ILE A 359 -11.58 5.20 20.99
CA ILE A 359 -11.48 3.81 21.42
C ILE A 359 -11.04 3.73 22.88
N LEU A 360 -9.97 4.43 23.22
CA LEU A 360 -9.39 4.38 24.56
C LEU A 360 -10.25 5.11 25.60
N ASN A 361 -10.93 6.19 25.20
CA ASN A 361 -11.82 6.92 26.10
C ASN A 361 -13.02 6.09 26.53
N GLU A 362 -13.64 5.37 25.59
CA GLU A 362 -14.80 4.52 25.90
C GLU A 362 -14.45 3.43 26.91
N GLU A 363 -13.32 2.75 26.74
CA GLU A 363 -12.88 1.70 27.67
C GLU A 363 -12.40 2.25 29.01
N LEU A 364 -11.55 3.28 28.99
CA LEU A 364 -10.79 3.69 30.18
C LEU A 364 -11.51 4.74 31.02
N TYR A 365 -12.45 5.47 30.43
CA TYR A 365 -13.21 6.51 31.14
C TYR A 365 -14.73 6.35 31.01
N GLY A 366 -15.24 5.79 29.92
CA GLY A 366 -16.67 5.46 29.77
C GLY A 366 -17.62 6.66 29.65
N TYR A 367 -17.12 7.87 29.37
CA TYR A 367 -17.98 9.05 29.16
C TYR A 367 -17.97 9.54 27.71
N LEU A 368 -19.03 10.26 27.32
CA LEU A 368 -19.18 10.81 25.98
C LEU A 368 -18.06 11.81 25.65
N LEU A 369 -17.36 11.60 24.53
CA LEU A 369 -16.24 12.44 24.09
C LEU A 369 -16.71 13.53 23.12
N TYR A 370 -16.71 14.79 23.57
CA TYR A 370 -16.94 15.94 22.71
C TYR A 370 -15.72 16.27 21.85
N GLN A 371 -15.96 16.71 20.60
CA GLN A 371 -14.93 16.96 19.59
C GLN A 371 -13.85 17.96 20.03
N ASN A 372 -14.26 19.04 20.68
CA ASN A 372 -13.35 20.06 21.21
C ASN A 372 -12.48 19.56 22.37
N LEU A 373 -12.81 18.44 22.99
CA LEU A 373 -12.06 17.84 24.10
C LEU A 373 -11.09 16.74 23.63
N VAL A 374 -11.17 16.30 22.37
CA VAL A 374 -10.33 15.21 21.83
C VAL A 374 -8.84 15.42 22.09
N PRO A 375 -8.23 16.59 21.82
CA PRO A 375 -6.81 16.80 22.10
C PRO A 375 -6.48 16.71 23.60
N LYS A 376 -7.38 17.22 24.46
CA LYS A 376 -7.19 17.23 25.92
C LYS A 376 -7.25 15.82 26.49
N VAL A 377 -8.27 15.05 26.08
CA VAL A 377 -8.43 13.66 26.50
C VAL A 377 -7.29 12.79 25.97
N TYR A 378 -6.82 13.03 24.75
CA TYR A 378 -5.65 12.34 24.21
C TYR A 378 -4.38 12.53 25.08
N VAL A 379 -4.09 13.76 25.50
CA VAL A 379 -2.95 14.05 26.40
C VAL A 379 -3.17 13.39 27.77
N GLN A 380 -4.39 13.43 28.29
CA GLN A 380 -4.71 12.79 29.56
C GLN A 380 -4.55 11.26 29.51
N LEU A 381 -5.09 10.61 28.47
CA LEU A 381 -4.92 9.16 28.23
C LEU A 381 -3.44 8.77 28.19
N PHE A 382 -2.63 9.58 27.51
CA PHE A 382 -1.20 9.33 27.46
C PHE A 382 -0.53 9.45 28.83
N GLY A 383 -0.94 10.41 29.67
CA GLY A 383 -0.40 10.56 31.03
C GLY A 383 -0.83 9.44 31.97
N ASP A 384 -2.13 9.15 32.03
CA ASP A 384 -2.71 8.23 33.01
C ASP A 384 -2.37 6.77 32.69
N TYR A 385 -2.28 6.43 31.40
CA TYR A 385 -2.10 5.04 30.93
C TYR A 385 -0.82 4.81 30.13
N PHE A 386 0.17 5.72 30.24
CA PHE A 386 1.45 5.66 29.52
C PHE A 386 2.07 4.25 29.53
N VAL A 387 2.19 3.66 30.73
CA VAL A 387 2.87 2.38 30.94
C VAL A 387 2.16 1.25 30.20
N ILE A 388 0.82 1.24 30.21
CA ILE A 388 0.02 0.21 29.55
C ILE A 388 0.15 0.35 28.03
N ILE A 389 -0.03 1.57 27.51
CA ILE A 389 0.03 1.86 26.08
C ILE A 389 1.40 1.48 25.51
N ILE A 390 2.49 1.93 26.13
CA ILE A 390 3.84 1.63 25.65
C ILE A 390 4.14 0.13 25.74
N SER A 391 3.73 -0.54 26.81
CA SER A 391 3.96 -1.98 26.95
C SER A 391 3.26 -2.78 25.86
N LEU A 392 1.99 -2.48 25.57
CA LEU A 392 1.23 -3.14 24.49
C LEU A 392 1.82 -2.80 23.11
N SER A 393 2.22 -1.55 22.89
CA SER A 393 2.95 -1.15 21.67
C SER A 393 4.25 -1.93 21.48
N MET A 394 5.06 -2.14 22.53
CA MET A 394 6.29 -2.92 22.42
C MET A 394 6.01 -4.39 22.14
N ILE A 395 5.05 -5.01 22.86
CA ILE A 395 4.64 -6.40 22.64
C ILE A 395 4.15 -6.59 21.21
N GLY A 396 3.23 -5.74 20.74
CA GLY A 396 2.71 -5.81 19.39
C GLY A 396 3.79 -5.58 18.33
N GLY A 397 4.75 -4.68 18.60
CA GLY A 397 5.91 -4.48 17.72
C GLY A 397 6.77 -5.72 17.55
N LEU A 398 7.08 -6.42 18.65
CA LEU A 398 7.87 -7.65 18.64
C LEU A 398 7.12 -8.81 17.97
N LEU A 399 5.81 -8.93 18.19
CA LEU A 399 4.96 -9.90 17.47
C LEU A 399 4.93 -9.61 15.97
N GLY A 400 4.75 -8.34 15.59
CA GLY A 400 4.78 -7.88 14.22
C GLY A 400 6.13 -8.13 13.53
N LEU A 401 7.24 -7.95 14.25
CA LEU A 401 8.57 -8.32 13.80
C LEU A 401 8.66 -9.83 13.48
N GLY A 402 8.19 -10.69 14.39
CA GLY A 402 8.18 -12.15 14.17
C GLY A 402 7.41 -12.53 12.90
N MET A 403 6.21 -11.98 12.72
CA MET A 403 5.38 -12.20 11.53
C MET A 403 5.98 -11.60 10.24
N GLY A 404 6.69 -10.47 10.37
CA GLY A 404 7.38 -9.82 9.27
C GLY A 404 8.64 -10.58 8.83
N MET A 405 9.34 -11.20 9.78
CA MET A 405 10.53 -12.01 9.55
C MET A 405 10.24 -13.43 9.08
N GLY A 406 9.06 -13.99 9.38
CA GLY A 406 8.66 -15.35 9.02
C GLY A 406 8.90 -15.74 7.56
N MET A 407 8.94 -17.06 7.30
CA MET A 407 9.19 -17.69 6.00
C MET A 407 8.07 -17.39 4.98
N GLY A 408 8.04 -16.17 4.46
CA GLY A 408 7.40 -15.91 3.18
C GLY A 408 8.29 -16.46 2.08
N THR A 409 7.89 -17.57 1.45
CA THR A 409 8.45 -17.99 0.17
C THR A 409 8.44 -16.78 -0.76
N SER A 410 9.59 -16.38 -1.29
CA SER A 410 9.64 -15.29 -2.25
C SER A 410 8.64 -15.60 -3.36
N VAL A 411 7.61 -14.77 -3.53
CA VAL A 411 6.59 -14.89 -4.58
C VAL A 411 7.24 -14.89 -5.98
N ALA A 412 8.53 -14.55 -6.06
CA ALA A 412 9.35 -14.55 -7.26
C ALA A 412 9.61 -15.92 -7.91
N SER A 413 9.14 -17.06 -7.37
CA SER A 413 9.57 -18.39 -7.83
C SER A 413 8.62 -19.18 -8.76
N LYS A 414 7.40 -18.73 -9.07
CA LYS A 414 6.47 -19.56 -9.87
C LYS A 414 5.65 -18.79 -10.92
N TYR A 415 6.31 -18.22 -11.93
CA TYR A 415 5.62 -17.90 -13.18
C TYR A 415 6.49 -18.24 -14.40
N ASN A 416 5.95 -19.11 -15.26
CA ASN A 416 6.57 -19.53 -16.52
C ASN A 416 6.68 -18.34 -17.48
N LEU A 417 7.91 -18.08 -17.94
CA LEU A 417 8.29 -16.95 -18.81
C LEU A 417 7.64 -16.94 -20.20
N VAL A 418 6.99 -18.04 -20.59
CA VAL A 418 6.64 -18.31 -21.99
C VAL A 418 5.44 -17.46 -22.46
N GLN A 419 4.49 -17.10 -21.58
CA GLN A 419 3.28 -16.38 -22.00
C GLN A 419 3.45 -14.85 -22.12
N PHE A 420 4.34 -14.22 -21.34
CA PHE A 420 4.51 -12.76 -21.38
C PHE A 420 5.26 -12.25 -22.62
N ARG A 421 6.08 -13.11 -23.27
CA ARG A 421 6.88 -12.73 -24.44
C ARG A 421 5.99 -12.43 -25.64
N GLN A 422 5.01 -13.29 -25.94
CA GLN A 422 4.07 -13.10 -27.06
C GLN A 422 3.19 -11.85 -26.87
N TYR A 423 2.78 -11.56 -25.64
CA TYR A 423 1.82 -10.48 -25.35
C TYR A 423 2.35 -9.08 -25.67
N PHE A 424 3.64 -8.80 -25.41
CA PHE A 424 4.24 -7.50 -25.70
C PHE A 424 4.93 -7.43 -27.07
N THR A 425 5.36 -8.56 -27.67
CA THR A 425 5.93 -8.55 -29.03
C THR A 425 4.86 -8.32 -30.09
N GLU A 426 3.62 -8.79 -29.88
CA GLU A 426 2.49 -8.44 -30.76
C GLU A 426 2.17 -6.94 -30.76
N HIS A 427 2.54 -6.19 -29.71
CA HIS A 427 2.37 -4.73 -29.63
C HIS A 427 3.57 -3.94 -30.20
N ARG A 428 4.68 -4.60 -30.57
CA ARG A 428 5.80 -3.95 -31.29
C ARG A 428 5.83 -4.25 -32.78
N HIS A 429 5.20 -5.33 -33.22
CA HIS A 429 5.20 -5.75 -34.63
C HIS A 429 3.92 -5.43 -35.42
N GLY A 430 2.98 -4.68 -34.83
CA GLY A 430 1.79 -4.22 -35.55
C GLY A 430 2.01 -3.08 -36.56
N ASP A 431 3.20 -2.45 -36.57
CA ASP A 431 3.52 -1.28 -37.41
C ASP A 431 4.41 -1.61 -38.63
N GLY A 432 4.54 -2.88 -39.00
CA GLY A 432 5.35 -3.27 -40.15
C GLY A 432 4.91 -4.60 -40.74
N GLY A 433 3.86 -4.59 -41.57
CA GLY A 433 3.47 -5.80 -42.28
C GLY A 433 2.15 -5.73 -43.04
N LYS A 434 2.18 -5.02 -44.18
CA LYS A 434 1.22 -4.99 -45.30
C LYS A 434 -0.07 -4.21 -45.12
#